data_AF-A0AAV3XDS7-F1
#
_entry.id   AF-A0AAV3XDS7-F1
#
_cell.length_a   1.000
_cell.length_b   1.000
_cell.length_c   1.000
_cell.angle_alpha   90.00
_cell.angle_beta   90.00
_cell.angle_gamma   90.00
#
_symmetry.space_group_name_H-M   'P 1'
#
loop_
_entity.id
_entity.type
_entity.pdbx_description
1 polymer ?
#
loop_
_entity_poly.entity_id
_entity_poly.type
_entity_poly.pdbx_seq_one_letter_code
_entity_poly.pdbx_strand_id
1 'polypeptide(L)'
;MNNVSELAIDYLGRYNCPISEDYKTVLREACEINPPPHGKAWYGNLYRKCARNPEWFANSLILNAAEEGNGARHVWDFARQVENQEFSQLVRSHSIDESRHSKMFVALVNRLFPTQMEADYRAQLQALSPEYYHHKHPPIAPVSDDEIMDEQLVMDEIIQINLLEIRALILQLLLRPVLQAYATPADLPKVTRMSDMFIYDETKHIEYSAYCIGKYMEGSNREWVRERMIYRQQTVNEMFLEDIELDNSVGTTILKTKQGD
;
A
#
# COMPACT_ATOMS: atom_id res chain seq x y z
N MET A 1 23.63 4.50 -3.77
CA MET A 1 22.60 3.99 -4.69
C MET A 1 21.33 3.80 -3.90
N ASN A 2 20.23 4.44 -4.30
CA ASN A 2 18.92 4.19 -3.71
C ASN A 2 18.28 3.13 -4.60
N ASN A 3 18.01 1.94 -4.06
CA ASN A 3 17.61 0.81 -4.89
C ASN A 3 16.26 0.24 -4.46
N VAL A 4 15.23 1.11 -4.49
CA VAL A 4 13.85 0.77 -4.16
C VAL A 4 13.34 -0.38 -5.03
N SER A 5 13.61 -0.32 -6.34
CA SER A 5 13.26 -1.37 -7.29
C SER A 5 13.92 -2.71 -6.93
N GLU A 6 15.24 -2.76 -6.69
CA GLU A 6 15.86 -4.02 -6.26
C GLU A 6 15.38 -4.49 -4.89
N LEU A 7 15.07 -3.59 -3.95
CA LEU A 7 14.50 -3.99 -2.67
C LEU A 7 13.15 -4.69 -2.88
N ALA A 8 12.26 -4.13 -3.71
CA ALA A 8 10.98 -4.76 -4.02
C ALA A 8 11.18 -6.12 -4.73
N ILE A 9 12.08 -6.18 -5.72
CA ILE A 9 12.41 -7.41 -6.46
C ILE A 9 13.00 -8.48 -5.53
N ASP A 10 13.87 -8.11 -4.59
CA ASP A 10 14.45 -9.02 -3.60
C ASP A 10 13.36 -9.61 -2.69
N TYR A 11 12.39 -8.80 -2.26
CA TYR A 11 11.28 -9.27 -1.42
C TYR A 11 10.35 -10.21 -2.19
N LEU A 12 10.02 -9.91 -3.44
CA LEU A 12 9.30 -10.81 -4.33
C LEU A 12 10.05 -12.15 -4.47
N GLY A 13 11.38 -12.11 -4.64
CA GLY A 13 12.23 -13.30 -4.68
C GLY A 13 12.21 -14.11 -3.38
N ARG A 14 12.29 -13.45 -2.22
CA ARG A 14 12.26 -14.12 -0.89
C ARG A 14 10.96 -14.88 -0.63
N TYR A 15 9.84 -14.38 -1.15
CA TYR A 15 8.53 -15.00 -1.02
C TYR A 15 8.16 -15.90 -2.22
N ASN A 16 9.11 -16.17 -3.12
CA ASN A 16 8.92 -16.99 -4.33
C ASN A 16 7.77 -16.51 -5.22
N CYS A 17 7.57 -15.19 -5.31
CA CYS A 17 6.56 -14.56 -6.16
C CYS A 17 7.04 -14.52 -7.62
N PRO A 18 6.44 -15.26 -8.56
CA PRO A 18 6.82 -15.19 -9.96
C PRO A 18 6.42 -13.86 -10.59
N ILE A 19 7.39 -13.14 -11.15
CA ILE A 19 7.17 -11.91 -11.93
C ILE A 19 7.98 -11.97 -13.22
N SER A 20 7.51 -11.31 -14.29
CA SER A 20 8.19 -11.31 -15.58
C SER A 20 9.49 -10.48 -15.55
N GLU A 21 10.47 -10.85 -16.38
CA GLU A 21 11.71 -10.06 -16.53
C GLU A 21 11.44 -8.68 -17.17
N ASP A 22 10.42 -8.59 -18.02
CA ASP A 22 10.00 -7.32 -18.61
C ASP A 22 9.50 -6.34 -17.53
N TYR A 23 8.70 -6.81 -16.56
CA TYR A 23 8.27 -5.98 -15.44
C TYR A 23 9.45 -5.49 -14.60
N LYS A 24 10.40 -6.39 -14.27
CA LYS A 24 11.61 -6.01 -13.52
C LYS A 24 12.41 -4.93 -14.24
N THR A 25 12.53 -5.05 -15.55
CA THR A 25 13.26 -4.10 -16.40
C THR A 25 12.60 -2.73 -16.37
N VAL A 26 11.28 -2.66 -16.60
CA VAL A 26 10.54 -1.40 -16.60
C VAL A 26 10.52 -0.76 -15.20
N LEU A 27 10.36 -1.54 -14.13
CA LEU A 27 10.40 -1.01 -12.75
C LEU A 27 11.76 -0.39 -12.43
N ARG A 28 12.86 -1.07 -12.79
CA ARG A 28 14.22 -0.54 -12.63
C ARG A 28 14.39 0.76 -13.37
N GLU A 29 14.02 0.80 -14.64
CA GLU A 29 14.13 1.99 -15.47
C GLU A 29 13.31 3.16 -14.91
N ALA A 30 12.06 2.93 -14.52
CA ALA A 30 11.22 3.97 -13.92
C ALA A 30 11.85 4.54 -12.63
N CYS A 31 12.37 3.67 -11.75
CA CYS A 31 13.08 4.09 -10.54
C CYS A 31 14.44 4.74 -10.81
N GLU A 32 15.12 4.41 -11.90
CA GLU A 32 16.39 5.04 -12.29
C GLU A 32 16.17 6.45 -12.83
N ILE A 33 15.16 6.62 -13.70
CA ILE A 33 14.78 7.91 -14.28
C ILE A 33 14.18 8.82 -13.21
N ASN A 34 13.29 8.28 -12.36
CA ASN A 34 12.61 9.00 -11.29
C ASN A 34 12.89 8.35 -9.92
N PRO A 35 14.08 8.57 -9.32
CA PRO A 35 14.48 7.94 -8.06
C PRO A 35 13.53 8.20 -6.89
N PRO A 36 12.94 7.16 -6.27
CA PRO A 36 11.92 7.39 -5.26
C PRO A 36 12.49 8.04 -3.98
N PRO A 37 11.92 9.16 -3.51
CA PRO A 37 12.43 9.90 -2.35
C PRO A 37 12.30 9.09 -1.04
N HIS A 38 11.29 8.21 -0.92
CA HIS A 38 11.08 7.37 0.25
C HIS A 38 12.17 6.30 0.45
N GLY A 39 12.97 5.97 -0.57
CA GLY A 39 14.14 5.10 -0.41
C GLY A 39 15.41 5.81 0.08
N LYS A 40 15.38 7.14 0.23
CA LYS A 40 16.56 7.91 0.62
C LYS A 40 16.79 7.86 2.13
N ALA A 41 18.05 7.88 2.54
CA ALA A 41 18.44 7.84 3.95
C ALA A 41 17.84 8.99 4.78
N TRP A 42 17.67 10.18 4.19
CA TRP A 42 17.08 11.32 4.89
C TRP A 42 15.64 11.03 5.32
N TYR A 43 14.85 10.32 4.52
CA TYR A 43 13.46 10.01 4.85
C TYR A 43 13.39 9.01 6.00
N GLY A 44 14.18 7.94 5.97
CA GLY A 44 14.27 7.00 7.09
C GLY A 44 14.75 7.67 8.39
N ASN A 45 15.63 8.67 8.30
CA ASN A 45 16.05 9.48 9.46
C ASN A 45 14.92 10.37 9.98
N LEU A 46 14.16 11.00 9.09
CA LEU A 46 12.99 11.82 9.45
C LEU A 46 11.92 10.96 10.13
N TYR A 47 11.55 9.82 9.53
CA TYR A 47 10.60 8.88 10.12
C TYR A 47 11.04 8.44 11.52
N ARG A 48 12.30 8.00 11.68
CA ARG A 48 12.85 7.61 13.00
C ARG A 48 12.86 8.76 14.01
N LYS A 49 13.04 10.01 13.58
CA LYS A 49 12.98 11.19 14.46
C LYS A 49 11.55 11.40 14.97
N CYS A 50 10.55 11.36 14.08
CA CYS A 50 9.16 11.56 14.44
C CYS A 50 8.62 10.41 15.32
N ALA A 51 8.95 9.17 14.96
CA ALA A 51 8.52 7.95 15.65
C ALA A 51 9.01 7.83 17.11
N ARG A 52 9.98 8.64 17.54
CA ARG A 52 10.40 8.73 18.94
C ARG A 52 9.39 9.45 19.83
N ASN A 53 8.47 10.22 19.26
CA ASN A 53 7.36 10.79 19.99
C ASN A 53 6.22 9.74 20.05
N PRO A 54 5.87 9.23 21.25
CA PRO A 54 4.84 8.20 21.41
C PRO A 54 3.46 8.62 20.89
N GLU A 55 3.08 9.89 21.10
CA GLU A 55 1.79 10.43 20.66
C GLU A 55 1.74 10.50 19.14
N TRP A 56 2.80 11.04 18.53
CA TRP A 56 2.94 11.06 17.07
C TRP A 56 2.87 9.64 16.49
N PHE A 57 3.57 8.68 17.12
CA PHE A 57 3.61 7.32 16.60
C PHE A 57 2.24 6.63 16.73
N ALA A 58 1.55 6.77 17.86
CA ALA A 58 0.18 6.28 18.02
C ALA A 58 -0.77 6.88 16.97
N ASN A 59 -0.69 8.20 16.75
CA ASN A 59 -1.48 8.88 15.73
C ASN A 59 -1.14 8.39 14.32
N SER A 60 0.14 8.13 14.02
CA SER A 60 0.53 7.57 12.72
C SER A 60 -0.10 6.19 12.47
N LEU A 61 -0.20 5.33 13.49
CA LEU A 61 -0.85 4.03 13.36
C LEU A 61 -2.36 4.16 13.14
N ILE A 62 -3.01 5.13 13.80
CA ILE A 62 -4.44 5.42 13.61
C ILE A 62 -4.69 5.95 12.19
N LEU A 63 -3.83 6.84 11.70
CA LEU A 63 -3.91 7.33 10.32
C LEU A 63 -3.76 6.19 9.33
N ASN A 64 -2.74 5.34 9.48
CA ASN A 64 -2.60 4.15 8.62
C ASN A 64 -3.85 3.26 8.71
N ALA A 65 -4.43 3.04 9.90
CA ALA A 65 -5.69 2.29 10.00
C ALA A 65 -6.84 2.89 9.17
N ALA A 66 -6.96 4.23 9.13
CA ALA A 66 -7.95 4.92 8.34
C ALA A 66 -7.65 4.81 6.84
N GLU A 67 -6.37 4.97 6.46
CA GLU A 67 -5.92 4.87 5.07
C GLU A 67 -6.16 3.48 4.49
N GLU A 68 -5.81 2.39 5.17
CA GLU A 68 -6.10 1.03 4.65
C GLU A 68 -7.61 0.79 4.56
N GLY A 69 -8.39 1.36 5.48
CA GLY A 69 -9.85 1.27 5.46
C GLY A 69 -10.47 1.98 4.25
N ASN A 70 -9.94 3.16 3.90
CA ASN A 70 -10.35 3.92 2.72
C ASN A 70 -9.85 3.26 1.43
N GLY A 71 -8.59 2.82 1.41
CA GLY A 71 -7.96 2.07 0.33
C GLY A 71 -8.75 0.82 -0.02
N ALA A 72 -9.16 0.04 1.00
CA ALA A 72 -10.03 -1.12 0.80
C ALA A 72 -11.31 -0.77 0.04
N ARG A 73 -11.97 0.34 0.35
CA ARG A 73 -13.20 0.76 -0.35
C ARG A 73 -12.93 1.15 -1.79
N HIS A 74 -11.91 1.99 -2.01
CA HIS A 74 -11.54 2.43 -3.36
C HIS A 74 -11.12 1.26 -4.25
N VAL A 75 -10.30 0.34 -3.73
CA VAL A 75 -9.87 -0.86 -4.45
C VAL A 75 -11.06 -1.78 -4.72
N TRP A 76 -12.03 -1.89 -3.80
CA TRP A 76 -13.27 -2.64 -4.05
C TRP A 76 -14.08 -2.05 -5.20
N ASP A 77 -14.30 -0.74 -5.20
CA ASP A 77 -15.07 -0.05 -6.23
C ASP A 77 -14.37 -0.11 -7.58
N PHE A 78 -13.04 0.05 -7.60
CA PHE A 78 -12.22 -0.17 -8.79
C PHE A 78 -12.39 -1.59 -9.34
N ALA A 79 -12.32 -2.62 -8.49
CA ALA A 79 -12.46 -4.00 -8.94
C ALA A 79 -13.78 -4.29 -9.67
N ARG A 80 -14.85 -3.56 -9.34
CA ARG A 80 -16.16 -3.71 -10.00
C ARG A 80 -16.20 -3.10 -11.40
N GLN A 81 -15.29 -2.18 -11.72
CA GLN A 81 -15.18 -1.49 -13.00
C GLN A 81 -14.21 -2.19 -13.97
N VAL A 82 -13.51 -3.24 -13.51
CA VAL A 82 -12.57 -4.03 -14.32
C VAL A 82 -13.30 -5.14 -15.07
N GLU A 83 -13.27 -5.09 -16.40
CA GLU A 83 -13.89 -6.10 -17.26
C GLU A 83 -13.21 -7.48 -17.14
N ASN A 84 -11.87 -7.51 -17.13
CA ASN A 84 -11.09 -8.74 -16.99
C ASN A 84 -11.35 -9.38 -15.62
N GLN A 85 -12.05 -10.52 -15.62
CA GLN A 85 -12.50 -11.19 -14.39
C GLN A 85 -11.35 -11.70 -13.51
N GLU A 86 -10.23 -12.11 -14.11
CA GLU A 86 -9.04 -12.54 -13.37
C GLU A 86 -8.45 -11.35 -12.61
N PHE A 87 -8.26 -10.21 -13.29
CA PHE A 87 -7.72 -9.00 -12.66
C PHE A 87 -8.68 -8.47 -11.60
N SER A 88 -9.97 -8.43 -11.90
CA SER A 88 -11.03 -8.03 -10.97
C SER A 88 -11.00 -8.88 -9.69
N GLN A 89 -10.76 -10.19 -9.78
CA GLN A 89 -10.65 -11.07 -8.61
C GLN A 89 -9.40 -10.80 -7.77
N LEU A 90 -8.26 -10.54 -8.41
CA LEU A 90 -7.02 -10.18 -7.72
C LEU A 90 -7.18 -8.86 -6.96
N VAL A 91 -7.75 -7.83 -7.61
CA VAL A 91 -8.04 -6.53 -6.99
C VAL A 91 -9.04 -6.65 -5.83
N ARG A 92 -10.09 -7.48 -5.95
CA ARG A 92 -10.99 -7.75 -4.82
C ARG A 92 -10.28 -8.41 -3.63
N SER A 93 -9.31 -9.28 -3.89
CA SER A 93 -8.56 -9.96 -2.83
C SER A 93 -7.70 -8.96 -2.06
N HIS A 94 -7.00 -8.08 -2.79
CA HIS A 94 -6.29 -6.92 -2.20
C HIS A 94 -7.23 -6.12 -1.28
N SER A 95 -8.42 -5.72 -1.75
CA SER A 95 -9.37 -4.95 -0.92
C SER A 95 -9.74 -5.63 0.41
N ILE A 96 -9.84 -6.96 0.43
CA ILE A 96 -10.10 -7.73 1.65
C ILE A 96 -8.88 -7.67 2.60
N ASP A 97 -7.68 -7.78 2.05
CA ASP A 97 -6.43 -7.67 2.80
C ASP A 97 -6.28 -6.28 3.42
N GLU A 98 -6.60 -5.20 2.69
CA GLU A 98 -6.57 -3.84 3.24
C GLU A 98 -7.61 -3.60 4.34
N SER A 99 -8.80 -4.19 4.21
CA SER A 99 -9.77 -4.15 5.30
C SER A 99 -9.25 -4.86 6.55
N ARG A 100 -8.45 -5.93 6.39
CA ARG A 100 -7.77 -6.61 7.51
C ARG A 100 -6.64 -5.74 8.06
N HIS A 101 -5.84 -5.11 7.22
CA HIS A 101 -4.75 -4.20 7.62
C HIS A 101 -5.24 -3.07 8.51
N SER A 102 -6.35 -2.43 8.14
CA SER A 102 -7.01 -1.41 8.96
C SER A 102 -7.28 -1.90 10.40
N LYS A 103 -7.86 -3.09 10.56
CA LYS A 103 -8.08 -3.71 11.88
C LYS A 103 -6.77 -4.04 12.60
N MET A 104 -5.75 -4.48 11.86
CA MET A 104 -4.44 -4.80 12.43
C MET A 104 -3.74 -3.57 12.99
N PHE A 105 -3.80 -2.42 12.32
CA PHE A 105 -3.28 -1.16 12.86
C PHE A 105 -4.00 -0.73 14.14
N VAL A 106 -5.33 -0.82 14.18
CA VAL A 106 -6.10 -0.56 15.43
C VAL A 106 -5.68 -1.52 16.55
N ALA A 107 -5.43 -2.79 16.22
CA ALA A 107 -4.95 -3.77 17.20
C ALA A 107 -3.52 -3.47 17.69
N LEU A 108 -2.65 -2.91 16.85
CA LEU A 108 -1.32 -2.44 17.25
C LEU A 108 -1.43 -1.26 18.22
N VAL A 109 -2.26 -0.26 17.92
CA VAL A 109 -2.48 0.91 18.80
C VAL A 109 -2.92 0.46 20.20
N ASN A 110 -3.95 -0.39 20.26
CA ASN A 110 -4.47 -0.90 21.54
C ASN A 110 -3.44 -1.72 22.34
N ARG A 111 -2.46 -2.32 21.67
CA ARG A 111 -1.43 -3.14 22.31
C ARG A 111 -0.25 -2.30 22.79
N LEU A 112 0.22 -1.37 21.97
CA LEU A 112 1.41 -0.56 22.24
C LEU A 112 1.10 0.65 23.14
N PHE A 113 -0.12 1.15 23.08
CA PHE A 113 -0.58 2.33 23.82
C PHE A 113 -1.87 2.03 24.58
N PRO A 114 -1.82 1.16 25.61
CA PRO A 114 -3.00 0.79 26.39
C PRO A 114 -3.40 1.91 27.34
N THR A 115 -3.93 3.02 26.82
CA THR A 115 -4.60 4.04 27.63
C THR A 115 -6.08 3.69 27.80
N GLN A 116 -6.74 4.28 28.81
CA GLN A 116 -8.20 4.26 28.90
C GLN A 116 -8.77 5.11 27.76
N MET A 117 -8.86 4.53 26.57
CA MET A 117 -9.67 5.10 25.50
C MET A 117 -11.15 4.99 25.90
N GLU A 118 -11.85 6.11 25.82
CA GLU A 118 -13.31 6.18 25.92
C GLU A 118 -13.96 5.18 24.96
N ALA A 119 -15.08 4.58 25.38
CA ALA A 119 -15.76 3.54 24.60
C ALA A 119 -16.14 4.02 23.19
N ASP A 120 -16.59 5.27 23.08
CA ASP A 120 -16.97 5.89 21.81
C ASP A 120 -15.78 6.04 20.87
N TYR A 121 -14.60 6.38 21.39
CA TYR A 121 -13.39 6.51 20.59
C TYR A 121 -12.89 5.14 20.10
N ARG A 122 -13.05 4.08 20.89
CA ARG A 122 -12.77 2.71 20.43
C ARG A 122 -13.72 2.27 19.32
N ALA A 123 -15.00 2.61 19.43
CA ALA A 123 -15.98 2.31 18.40
C ALA A 123 -15.65 3.03 17.08
N GLN A 124 -15.20 4.29 17.16
CA GLN A 124 -14.74 5.06 15.99
C GLN A 124 -13.53 4.40 15.33
N LEU A 125 -12.52 3.96 16.09
CA LEU A 125 -11.37 3.25 15.52
C LEU A 125 -11.78 1.93 14.86
N GLN A 126 -12.69 1.17 15.46
CA GLN A 126 -13.19 -0.08 14.87
C GLN A 126 -13.93 0.15 13.54
N ALA A 127 -14.63 1.29 13.43
CA ALA A 127 -15.38 1.66 12.23
C ALA A 127 -14.51 2.11 11.04
N LEU A 128 -13.20 2.31 11.24
CA LEU A 128 -12.26 2.64 10.16
C LEU A 128 -12.18 1.53 9.11
N SER A 129 -12.25 0.27 9.55
CA SER A 129 -12.25 -0.87 8.63
C SER A 129 -13.65 -1.07 8.03
N PRO A 130 -13.77 -1.28 6.71
CA PRO A 130 -15.05 -1.63 6.07
C PRO A 130 -15.54 -3.06 6.40
N GLU A 131 -14.73 -3.84 7.11
CA GLU A 131 -15.00 -5.21 7.53
C GLU A 131 -15.25 -6.19 6.38
N TYR A 132 -14.46 -6.05 5.32
CA TYR A 132 -14.49 -6.98 4.20
C TYR A 132 -13.84 -8.31 4.59
N TYR A 133 -14.52 -9.39 4.22
CA TYR A 133 -14.08 -10.78 4.31
C TYR A 133 -14.61 -11.51 3.09
N HIS A 134 -14.06 -12.69 2.75
CA HIS A 134 -14.50 -13.49 1.60
C HIS A 134 -16.02 -13.78 1.54
N HIS A 135 -16.72 -13.75 2.68
CA HIS A 135 -18.17 -13.99 2.76
C HIS A 135 -18.96 -12.78 3.27
N LYS A 136 -18.30 -11.65 3.54
CA LYS A 136 -18.90 -10.41 4.04
C LYS A 136 -18.25 -9.24 3.31
N HIS A 137 -18.84 -8.85 2.20
CA HIS A 137 -18.38 -7.75 1.37
C HIS A 137 -19.58 -7.18 0.57
N PRO A 138 -19.46 -5.99 -0.04
CA PRO A 138 -20.49 -5.46 -0.92
C PRO A 138 -20.73 -6.40 -2.12
N PRO A 139 -21.83 -6.26 -2.87
CA PRO A 139 -22.08 -7.10 -4.03
C PRO A 139 -20.92 -7.10 -5.03
N ILE A 140 -20.58 -8.28 -5.56
CA ILE A 140 -19.55 -8.48 -6.60
C ILE A 140 -20.06 -8.07 -7.98
N ALA A 141 -21.39 -7.95 -8.14
CA ALA A 141 -22.03 -7.70 -9.43
C ALA A 141 -21.31 -6.57 -10.19
N PRO A 142 -20.99 -6.79 -11.49
CA PRO A 142 -20.39 -5.75 -12.31
C PRO A 142 -21.22 -4.48 -12.23
N VAL A 143 -20.54 -3.35 -12.33
CA VAL A 143 -21.21 -2.09 -12.65
C VAL A 143 -21.89 -2.19 -14.02
N SER A 144 -22.79 -1.28 -14.35
CA SER A 144 -23.42 -1.25 -15.68
C SER A 144 -22.37 -1.16 -16.79
N ASP A 145 -22.69 -1.58 -18.02
CA ASP A 145 -21.74 -1.53 -19.15
C ASP A 145 -21.15 -0.10 -19.34
N ASP A 146 -21.91 0.95 -19.01
CA ASP A 146 -21.50 2.35 -19.06
C ASP A 146 -20.50 2.77 -17.95
N GLU A 147 -20.34 1.95 -16.91
CA GLU A 147 -19.44 2.19 -15.77
C GLU A 147 -18.17 1.32 -15.84
N ILE A 148 -18.07 0.43 -16.83
CA ILE A 148 -16.85 -0.35 -17.07
C ILE A 148 -15.74 0.60 -17.55
N MET A 149 -14.58 0.52 -16.90
CA MET A 149 -13.43 1.34 -17.26
C MET A 149 -12.73 0.83 -18.52
N ASP A 150 -12.23 1.77 -19.32
CA ASP A 150 -11.34 1.47 -20.44
C ASP A 150 -10.10 0.68 -19.97
N GLU A 151 -9.65 -0.28 -20.78
CA GLU A 151 -8.56 -1.19 -20.43
C GLU A 151 -7.23 -0.46 -20.14
N GLN A 152 -6.92 0.62 -20.87
CA GLN A 152 -5.72 1.40 -20.59
C GLN A 152 -5.84 2.16 -19.27
N LEU A 153 -7.03 2.67 -18.93
CA LEU A 153 -7.27 3.29 -17.63
C LEU A 153 -7.16 2.28 -16.49
N VAL A 154 -7.71 1.07 -16.67
CA VAL A 154 -7.53 -0.03 -15.70
C VAL A 154 -6.05 -0.33 -15.49
N MET A 155 -5.27 -0.44 -16.57
CA MET A 155 -3.84 -0.72 -16.45
C MET A 155 -3.07 0.44 -15.81
N ASP A 156 -3.45 1.68 -16.09
CA ASP A 156 -2.84 2.86 -15.46
C ASP A 156 -3.09 2.86 -13.94
N GLU A 157 -4.29 2.54 -13.50
CA GLU A 157 -4.61 2.37 -12.07
C GLU A 157 -3.84 1.19 -11.43
N ILE A 158 -3.71 0.06 -12.14
CA ILE A 158 -2.90 -1.07 -11.65
C ILE A 158 -1.42 -0.70 -11.51
N ILE A 159 -0.87 0.07 -12.46
CA ILE A 159 0.50 0.61 -12.39
C ILE A 159 0.64 1.53 -11.18
N GLN A 160 -0.33 2.42 -10.95
CA GLN A 160 -0.32 3.30 -9.79
C GLN A 160 -0.36 2.49 -8.49
N ILE A 161 -1.26 1.51 -8.38
CA ILE A 161 -1.33 0.60 -7.23
C ILE A 161 0.04 -0.04 -7.01
N ASN A 162 0.64 -0.67 -8.04
CA ASN A 162 1.95 -1.33 -7.91
C ASN A 162 3.02 -0.43 -7.27
N LEU A 163 3.12 0.82 -7.71
CA LEU A 163 4.10 1.78 -7.19
C LEU A 163 3.77 2.26 -5.77
N LEU A 164 2.48 2.40 -5.42
CA LEU A 164 2.04 2.71 -4.06
C LEU A 164 2.33 1.56 -3.10
N GLU A 165 2.14 0.32 -3.53
CA GLU A 165 2.43 -0.87 -2.71
C GLU A 165 3.94 -1.03 -2.45
N ILE A 166 4.80 -0.66 -3.41
CA ILE A 166 6.25 -0.60 -3.18
C ILE A 166 6.60 0.43 -2.10
N ARG A 167 5.94 1.59 -2.10
CA ARG A 167 6.08 2.58 -1.03
C ARG A 167 5.56 2.03 0.30
N ALA A 168 4.39 1.39 0.32
CA ALA A 168 3.82 0.78 1.51
C ALA A 168 4.79 -0.24 2.11
N LEU A 169 5.35 -1.15 1.30
CA LEU A 169 6.38 -2.09 1.72
C LEU A 169 7.56 -1.41 2.42
N ILE A 170 8.10 -0.32 1.84
CA ILE A 170 9.21 0.43 2.44
C ILE A 170 8.80 1.04 3.79
N LEU A 171 7.58 1.57 3.88
CA LEU A 171 7.03 2.07 5.14
C LEU A 171 6.93 0.95 6.18
N GLN A 172 6.43 -0.23 5.82
CA GLN A 172 6.34 -1.38 6.74
C GLN A 172 7.74 -1.82 7.24
N LEU A 173 8.75 -1.73 6.38
CA LEU A 173 10.15 -2.01 6.76
C LEU A 173 10.73 -0.97 7.72
N LEU A 174 10.37 0.30 7.57
CA LEU A 174 10.71 1.37 8.52
C LEU A 174 9.93 1.24 9.84
N LEU A 175 8.67 0.81 9.76
CA LEU A 175 7.75 0.67 10.87
C LEU A 175 8.15 -0.49 11.82
N ARG A 176 8.57 -1.63 11.27
CA ARG A 176 8.96 -2.83 12.02
C ARG A 176 9.86 -2.56 13.24
N PRO A 177 11.05 -1.94 13.10
CA PRO A 177 11.94 -1.72 14.23
C PRO A 177 11.34 -0.76 15.27
N VAL A 178 10.48 0.17 14.86
CA VAL A 178 9.79 1.08 15.77
C VAL A 178 8.73 0.31 16.57
N LEU A 179 7.89 -0.49 15.91
CA LEU A 179 6.91 -1.34 16.59
C LEU A 179 7.58 -2.24 17.64
N GLN A 180 8.71 -2.85 17.29
CA GLN A 180 9.48 -3.71 18.20
C GLN A 180 10.06 -2.93 19.39
N ALA A 181 10.44 -1.66 19.20
CA ALA A 181 10.96 -0.81 20.27
C ALA A 181 9.88 -0.36 21.27
N TYR A 182 8.64 -0.16 20.82
CA TYR A 182 7.50 0.15 21.70
C TYR A 182 6.88 -1.10 22.35
N ALA A 183 7.14 -2.29 21.83
CA ALA A 183 6.56 -3.51 22.35
C ALA A 183 7.15 -3.90 23.72
N THR A 184 6.28 -4.31 24.65
CA THR A 184 6.74 -4.99 25.87
C THR A 184 7.37 -6.35 25.50
N PRO A 185 8.22 -6.94 26.36
CA PRO A 185 8.76 -8.27 26.10
C PRO A 185 7.68 -9.35 25.86
N ALA A 186 6.51 -9.21 26.49
CA ALA A 186 5.38 -10.12 26.31
C ALA A 186 4.68 -9.93 24.95
N ASP A 187 4.65 -8.70 24.43
CA ASP A 187 3.99 -8.35 23.18
C ASP A 187 4.88 -8.51 21.94
N LEU A 188 6.20 -8.43 22.12
CA LEU A 188 7.19 -8.45 21.04
C LEU A 188 6.99 -9.59 20.02
N PRO A 189 6.74 -10.86 20.43
CA PRO A 189 6.50 -11.93 19.46
C PRO A 189 5.25 -11.70 18.61
N LYS A 190 4.17 -11.15 19.19
CA LYS A 190 2.93 -10.90 18.45
C LYS A 190 3.06 -9.70 17.53
N VAL A 191 3.66 -8.62 18.01
CA VAL A 191 3.93 -7.41 17.22
C VAL A 191 4.83 -7.74 16.02
N THR A 192 5.86 -8.57 16.24
CA THR A 192 6.73 -9.02 15.14
C THR A 192 5.95 -9.81 14.10
N ARG A 193 5.11 -10.77 14.51
CA ARG A 193 4.25 -11.52 13.57
C ARG A 193 3.28 -10.64 12.79
N MET A 194 2.72 -9.61 13.43
CA MET A 194 1.85 -8.65 12.74
C MET A 194 2.64 -7.87 11.68
N SER A 195 3.86 -7.43 12.00
CA SER A 195 4.75 -6.78 11.04
C SER A 195 5.24 -7.72 9.92
N ASP A 196 5.43 -9.01 10.20
CA ASP A 196 5.72 -10.01 9.16
C ASP A 196 4.55 -10.17 8.19
N MET A 197 3.32 -10.13 8.71
CA MET A 197 2.11 -10.22 7.88
C MET A 197 1.96 -9.00 6.97
N PHE A 198 2.08 -7.77 7.49
CA PHE A 198 2.03 -6.56 6.64
C PHE A 198 3.05 -6.63 5.50
N ILE A 199 4.31 -6.95 5.80
CA ILE A 199 5.37 -7.03 4.78
C ILE A 199 5.09 -8.13 3.74
N TYR A 200 4.54 -9.25 4.18
CA TYR A 200 4.13 -10.32 3.28
C TYR A 200 2.99 -9.87 2.36
N ASP A 201 1.94 -9.27 2.93
CA ASP A 201 0.75 -8.82 2.21
C ASP A 201 1.10 -7.72 1.19
N GLU A 202 1.90 -6.70 1.54
CA GLU A 202 2.35 -5.70 0.54
C GLU A 202 3.16 -6.35 -0.57
N THR A 203 3.98 -7.36 -0.25
CA THR A 203 4.72 -8.09 -1.28
C THR A 203 3.78 -8.85 -2.21
N LYS A 204 2.68 -9.39 -1.69
CA LYS A 204 1.62 -10.02 -2.50
C LYS A 204 0.84 -9.00 -3.33
N HIS A 205 0.65 -7.78 -2.83
CA HIS A 205 0.03 -6.71 -3.59
C HIS A 205 0.90 -6.27 -4.78
N ILE A 206 2.22 -6.16 -4.56
CA ILE A 206 3.20 -5.91 -5.63
C ILE A 206 3.21 -7.08 -6.63
N GLU A 207 3.17 -8.32 -6.17
CA GLU A 207 3.19 -9.51 -7.03
C GLU A 207 2.00 -9.54 -8.02
N TYR A 208 0.76 -9.42 -7.54
CA TYR A 208 -0.38 -9.55 -8.45
C TYR A 208 -0.44 -8.38 -9.44
N SER A 209 -0.09 -7.18 -8.99
CA SER A 209 -0.09 -6.01 -9.87
C SER A 209 1.03 -6.11 -10.91
N ALA A 210 2.21 -6.60 -10.52
CA ALA A 210 3.29 -6.95 -11.45
C ALA A 210 2.88 -8.05 -12.45
N TYR A 211 2.10 -9.04 -12.02
CA TYR A 211 1.53 -10.07 -12.90
C TYR A 211 0.60 -9.46 -13.95
N CYS A 212 -0.35 -8.61 -13.54
CA CYS A 212 -1.26 -7.92 -14.45
C CYS A 212 -0.50 -7.05 -15.48
N ILE A 213 0.48 -6.29 -15.02
CA ILE A 213 1.35 -5.47 -15.89
C ILE A 213 2.14 -6.35 -16.86
N GLY A 214 2.73 -7.45 -16.35
CA GLY A 214 3.43 -8.45 -17.15
C GLY A 214 2.56 -9.01 -18.27
N LYS A 215 1.32 -9.39 -17.94
CA LYS A 215 0.35 -9.89 -18.91
C LYS A 215 -0.02 -8.85 -19.96
N TYR A 216 -0.21 -7.60 -19.56
CA TYR A 216 -0.52 -6.53 -20.50
C TYR A 216 0.62 -6.25 -21.49
N MET A 217 1.87 -6.49 -21.09
CA MET A 217 3.05 -6.36 -21.94
C MET A 217 3.28 -7.52 -22.92
N GLU A 218 2.57 -8.65 -22.81
CA GLU A 218 2.73 -9.80 -23.74
C GLU A 218 2.27 -9.45 -25.17
N GLY A 219 1.54 -8.34 -25.37
CA GLY A 219 1.12 -7.80 -26.67
C GLY A 219 1.93 -6.61 -27.18
N SER A 220 1.26 -5.68 -27.88
CA SER A 220 1.86 -4.45 -28.43
C SER A 220 2.00 -3.31 -27.42
N ASN A 221 1.65 -3.53 -26.15
CA ASN A 221 1.53 -2.47 -25.14
C ASN A 221 2.81 -2.20 -24.35
N ARG A 222 3.92 -2.87 -24.68
CA ARG A 222 5.19 -2.77 -23.94
C ARG A 222 5.69 -1.33 -23.81
N GLU A 223 5.70 -0.56 -24.90
CA GLU A 223 6.16 0.83 -24.86
C GLU A 223 5.21 1.71 -24.03
N TRP A 224 3.90 1.52 -24.19
CA TRP A 224 2.92 2.26 -23.40
C TRP A 224 3.08 2.00 -21.89
N VAL A 225 3.29 0.74 -21.48
CA VAL A 225 3.54 0.39 -20.07
C VAL A 225 4.82 1.03 -19.57
N ARG A 226 5.89 1.00 -20.38
CA ARG A 226 7.17 1.62 -20.04
C ARG A 226 7.01 3.12 -19.80
N GLU A 227 6.42 3.84 -20.76
CA GLU A 227 6.15 5.28 -20.63
C GLU A 227 5.26 5.59 -19.42
N ARG A 228 4.23 4.77 -19.21
CA ARG A 228 3.28 4.98 -18.11
C ARG A 228 3.89 4.72 -16.74
N MET A 229 4.71 3.69 -16.58
CA MET A 229 5.45 3.41 -15.34
C MET A 229 6.42 4.54 -15.01
N ILE A 230 7.15 5.08 -16.00
CA ILE A 230 8.05 6.22 -15.80
C ILE A 230 7.25 7.45 -15.34
N TYR A 231 6.15 7.76 -16.02
CA TYR A 231 5.27 8.87 -15.68
C TYR A 231 4.68 8.71 -14.27
N ARG A 232 4.05 7.57 -13.96
CA ARG A 232 3.44 7.34 -12.64
C ARG A 232 4.47 7.31 -11.52
N GLN A 233 5.69 6.84 -11.77
CA GLN A 233 6.78 6.94 -10.79
C GLN A 233 7.12 8.40 -10.45
N GLN A 234 7.13 9.28 -11.45
CA GLN A 234 7.28 10.72 -11.21
C GLN A 234 6.11 11.26 -10.37
N THR A 235 4.87 10.98 -10.76
CA THR A 235 3.67 11.47 -10.07
C THR A 235 3.61 10.99 -8.62
N VAL A 236 3.89 9.71 -8.37
CA VAL A 236 3.95 9.15 -7.00
C VAL A 236 5.05 9.82 -6.17
N ASN A 237 6.18 10.16 -6.78
CA ASN A 237 7.25 10.88 -6.09
C ASN A 237 6.83 12.32 -5.73
N GLU A 238 6.17 13.03 -6.65
CA GLU A 238 5.69 14.40 -6.45
C GLU A 238 4.67 14.45 -5.31
N MET A 239 3.63 13.61 -5.41
CA MET A 239 2.62 13.48 -4.36
C MET A 239 3.25 13.13 -3.01
N PHE A 240 4.28 12.27 -2.96
CA PHE A 240 4.94 11.91 -1.70
C PHE A 240 5.70 13.10 -1.08
N LEU A 241 6.31 13.94 -1.91
CA LEU A 241 6.99 15.13 -1.45
C LEU A 241 5.99 16.19 -0.96
N GLU A 242 4.89 16.38 -1.69
CA GLU A 242 3.77 17.26 -1.27
C GLU A 242 3.20 16.83 0.08
N ASP A 243 2.98 15.52 0.26
CA ASP A 243 2.60 14.95 1.54
C ASP A 243 3.59 15.40 2.62
N ILE A 244 4.88 15.11 2.48
CA ILE A 244 5.89 15.39 3.53
C ILE A 244 5.95 16.86 3.93
N GLU A 245 5.74 17.78 2.97
CA GLU A 245 5.71 19.23 3.25
C GLU A 245 4.52 19.64 4.14
N LEU A 246 3.43 18.88 4.11
CA LEU A 246 2.35 18.98 5.06
C LEU A 246 2.75 18.15 6.30
N ASP A 247 3.31 18.78 7.34
CA ASP A 247 3.91 18.23 8.59
C ASP A 247 3.16 17.05 9.31
N ASN A 248 1.96 16.66 8.85
CA ASN A 248 1.10 15.60 9.38
C ASN A 248 1.05 14.29 8.55
N SER A 249 1.84 14.13 7.50
CA SER A 249 1.78 12.96 6.58
C SER A 249 2.97 11.99 6.68
N VAL A 250 4.03 12.36 7.42
CA VAL A 250 5.22 11.51 7.52
C VAL A 250 4.79 10.16 8.10
N GLY A 251 5.04 9.08 7.34
CA GLY A 251 4.75 7.73 7.82
C GLY A 251 3.32 7.23 7.57
N THR A 252 2.57 7.83 6.65
CA THR A 252 1.30 7.28 6.14
C THR A 252 1.48 6.53 4.80
N THR A 253 0.67 5.51 4.56
CA THR A 253 0.67 4.69 3.33
C THR A 253 0.13 5.42 2.10
N ILE A 254 -0.91 6.25 2.24
CA ILE A 254 -1.58 6.92 1.11
C ILE A 254 -1.06 8.34 0.85
N LEU A 255 -1.16 8.74 -0.42
CA LEU A 255 -0.99 10.10 -0.94
C LEU A 255 -2.33 10.83 -0.94
N LYS A 256 -2.42 12.01 -0.34
CA LYS A 256 -3.64 12.82 -0.47
C LYS A 256 -3.75 13.33 -1.90
N THR A 257 -4.56 12.67 -2.74
CA THR A 257 -5.01 13.32 -3.97
C THR A 257 -5.86 14.51 -3.57
N LYS A 258 -5.53 15.71 -4.07
CA LYS A 258 -6.52 16.80 -4.09
C LYS A 258 -7.70 16.25 -4.87
N GLN A 259 -8.82 15.99 -4.19
CA GLN A 259 -10.09 15.95 -4.87
C GLN A 259 -10.21 17.32 -5.55
N GLY A 260 -10.35 17.31 -6.87
CA GLY A 260 -10.66 18.53 -7.60
C GLY A 260 -11.95 19.10 -7.02
N ASP A 261 -11.91 20.39 -6.65
CA ASP A 261 -13.10 21.20 -6.43
C ASP A 261 -13.97 21.25 -7.70
#